data_AF-A0A7Y4ZVL9-F1
#
_entry.id   AF-A0A7Y4ZVL9-F1
#
_cell.length_a   1.000
_cell.length_b   1.000
_cell.length_c   1.000
_cell.angle_alpha   90.00
_cell.angle_beta   90.00
_cell.angle_gamma   90.00
#
_symmetry.space_group_name_H-M   'P 1'
#
loop_
_entity.id
_entity.type
_entity.pdbx_description
1 polymer ?
#
loop_
_entity_poly.entity_id
_entity_poly.type
_entity_poly.pdbx_seq_one_letter_code
_entity_poly.pdbx_strand_id
1 'polypeptide(L)' 'MTGRDGDLATFEGHRARLLALAYRMLGDVGRAEDVVQEAWVRWSGR' A
#
# COMPACT_ATOMS: atom_id res chain seq x y z
N MET A 1 -5.61 -19.59 9.08
CA MET A 1 -5.38 -18.15 8.83
C MET A 1 -3.99 -18.01 8.25
N THR A 2 -3.90 -18.16 6.93
CA THR A 2 -2.66 -18.25 6.17
C THR A 2 -1.92 -16.92 6.29
N GLY A 3 -0.61 -16.91 6.53
CA GLY A 3 0.15 -15.67 6.82
C GLY A 3 -0.09 -14.54 5.80
N ARG A 4 -0.26 -14.90 4.53
CA ARG A 4 -0.58 -13.99 3.43
C ARG A 4 -1.92 -13.26 3.55
N ASP A 5 -2.92 -13.88 4.15
CA ASP A 5 -4.22 -13.25 4.42
C ASP A 5 -4.10 -12.22 5.56
N GLY A 6 -3.23 -12.49 6.54
CA GLY A 6 -2.92 -11.57 7.63
C GLY A 6 -2.14 -10.34 7.17
N ASP A 7 -1.20 -10.52 6.23
CA ASP A 7 -0.47 -9.43 5.60
C ASP A 7 -1.41 -8.54 4.77
N LEU A 8 -2.35 -9.14 4.02
CA LEU A 8 -3.35 -8.38 3.27
C LEU A 8 -4.24 -7.55 4.19
N ALA A 9 -4.78 -8.15 5.26
CA ALA A 9 -5.61 -7.44 6.23
C ALA A 9 -4.86 -6.26 6.87
N THR A 10 -3.58 -6.47 7.19
CA THR A 10 -2.71 -5.43 7.75
C THR A 10 -2.42 -4.33 6.72
N PHE A 11 -2.20 -4.66 5.45
CA PHE A 11 -2.02 -3.68 4.37
C PHE A 11 -3.23 -2.80 4.19
N GLU A 12 -4.40 -3.43 4.04
CA GLU A 12 -5.65 -2.74 3.74
C GLU A 12 -6.04 -1.78 4.86
N GLY A 13 -5.76 -2.15 6.12
CA GLY A 13 -5.92 -1.23 7.26
C GLY A 13 -5.08 0.05 7.17
N HIS A 14 -3.99 0.05 6.40
CA HIS A 14 -3.08 1.18 6.23
C HIS A 14 -3.16 1.85 4.84
N ARG A 15 -3.82 1.21 3.87
CA ARG A 15 -3.85 1.64 2.46
C ARG A 15 -4.26 3.09 2.28
N ALA A 16 -5.31 3.53 2.98
CA ALA A 16 -5.80 4.92 2.90
C ALA A 16 -4.76 5.93 3.42
N ARG A 17 -4.04 5.59 4.51
CA ARG A 17 -3.00 6.46 5.08
C ARG A 17 -1.77 6.52 4.18
N LEU A 18 -1.37 5.38 3.63
CA LEU A 18 -0.24 5.29 2.69
C LEU A 18 -0.54 6.09 1.41
N LEU A 19 -1.75 5.97 0.88
CA LEU A 19 -2.18 6.73 -0.29
C LEU A 19 -2.19 8.24 -0.01
N ALA A 20 -2.72 8.67 1.14
CA ALA A 20 -2.71 10.08 1.53
C ALA A 20 -1.29 10.64 1.70
N LEU A 21 -0.36 9.83 2.24
CA LEU A 21 1.05 10.21 2.35
C LEU A 21 1.71 10.34 0.97
N ALA A 22 1.54 9.34 0.11
CA ALA A 22 2.10 9.34 -1.24
C ALA A 22 1.54 10.50 -2.07
N TYR A 23 0.23 10.76 -1.98
CA TYR A 23 -0.40 11.90 -2.65
C TYR A 23 0.18 13.24 -2.18
N ARG A 24 0.41 13.42 -0.88
CA ARG A 24 1.05 14.64 -0.35
C ARG A 24 2.46 14.86 -0.90
N MET A 25 3.20 13.80 -1.17
CA MET A 25 4.57 13.89 -1.68
C MET A 25 4.62 14.10 -3.19
N LEU A 26 3.67 13.52 -3.93
CA LEU A 26 3.71 13.46 -5.39
C LEU A 26 2.78 14.47 -6.08
N GLY A 27 1.73 14.92 -5.38
CA GLY A 27 0.70 15.82 -5.94
C GLY A 27 -0.20 15.18 -7.00
N ASP A 28 -0.04 13.88 -7.25
CA ASP A 28 -0.76 13.14 -8.29
C ASP A 28 -1.33 11.84 -7.72
N VAL A 29 -2.63 11.61 -7.96
CA VAL A 29 -3.35 10.46 -7.39
C VAL A 29 -2.94 9.15 -8.06
N GLY A 30 -2.71 9.14 -9.37
CA GLY A 30 -2.30 7.92 -10.10
C GLY A 30 -0.92 7.46 -9.65
N ARG A 31 0.05 8.38 -9.57
CA ARG A 31 1.39 8.07 -9.05
C ARG A 31 1.37 7.66 -7.58
N ALA A 32 0.45 8.20 -6.78
CA ALA A 32 0.28 7.77 -5.40
C ALA A 32 -0.26 6.34 -5.31
N GLU A 33 -1.23 5.98 -6.15
CA GLU A 33 -1.74 4.62 -6.25
C GLU A 33 -0.65 3.64 -6.68
N ASP A 34 0.12 3.97 -7.72
CA ASP A 34 1.23 3.14 -8.22
C ASP A 34 2.26 2.83 -7.13
N VAL A 35 2.68 3.85 -6.36
CA VAL A 35 3.62 3.67 -5.25
C VAL A 35 3.06 2.77 -4.15
N VAL A 36 1.78 2.92 -3.81
CA VAL A 36 1.12 2.06 -2.81
C VAL A 36 1.02 0.62 -3.33
N GLN A 37 0.72 0.42 -4.62
CA GLN A 37 0.71 -0.92 -5.22
C GLN A 37 2.10 -1.56 -5.21
N GLU A 38 3.15 -0.82 -5.58
CA GLU A 38 4.52 -1.31 -5.55
C GLU A 38 4.96 -1.69 -4.12
N ALA A 39 4.57 -0.88 -3.12
CA ALA A 39 4.84 -1.17 -1.71
C ALA A 39 4.19 -2.49 -1.26
N TRP A 40 2.97 -2.79 -1.69
CA TRP A 40 2.31 -4.07 -1.43
C TRP A 40 3.05 -5.25 -2.06
N VAL A 41 3.45 -5.14 -3.33
CA VAL A 41 4.19 -6.21 -4.03
C VAL A 41 5.52 -6.50 -3.33
N ARG A 42 6.26 -5.46 -2.95
CA ARG A 42 7.54 -5.60 -2.23
C ARG A 42 7.35 -6.19 -0.82
N TRP A 43 6.26 -5.87 -0.14
CA TRP A 43 6.02 -6.35 1.21
C TRP A 43 5.46 -7.78 1.25
N SER A 44 4.52 -8.11 0.36
CA SER A 44 3.89 -9.44 0.27
C SER A 44 4.78 -10.51 -0.39
N GLY A 45 5.90 -10.10 -0.98
CA GLY A 45 6.94 -10.98 -1.52
C GLY A 45 8.13 -11.21 -0.58
N ARG A 46 8.03 -10.76 0.68
CA ARG A 46 8.97 -11.12 1.76
C ARG A 46 8.68 -12.54 2.25
#